data_AF-A0A6A5EC97-F1
#
_entry.id   AF-A0A6A5EC97-F1
#
_cell.length_a   1.000
_cell.length_b   1.000
_cell.length_c   1.000
_cell.angle_alpha   90.00
_cell.angle_beta   90.00
_cell.angle_gamma   90.00
#
_symmetry.space_group_name_H-M   'P 1'
#
loop_
_entity.id
_entity.type
_entity.pdbx_description
1 polymer ?
#
loop_
_entity_poly.entity_id
_entity_poly.type
_entity_poly.pdbx_seq_one_letter_code
_entity_poly.pdbx_strand_id
1 'polypeptide(L)'
;MSFNTGRICRYCMASHSEIQHEFCEESFVLRTTEVHKYHVDCVKNDKQSAVLYGVNGNCTFDALPYFDVTKCFPPDVMHDLLEGVLPLVMKLVICKAHNQKHITISELNDELKNVNIGKNDRRNKPVPLTEKLLGHSKIVGSASQKWCLFRLLPFLMAQHIPSDSPYWHVFLLCSEIVDIVMATKVRKDELAHLKLLIQEFLDKTTEVFGNVLTPKCHYLIHYPRLILMYGPLRPLWCMRYESKHQYFKNIASKCRNFVNITLTFSNRHQMKQCWEFSSDRFLGDFENALSKSISMPFSSLPRDLQNSLKLNQSFEDVQFQDKVLQRVSSLSVNGVKYALEDVFVVGHVHTEAIPLFLKIKYILNIETFWVLCGKLLLPWSYDNHFHAYHVTVDNDWILLSPGNELDHQALDTYFVDDRLYVSLRYSV
;
A
#
# COMPACT_ATOMS: atom_id res chain seq x y z
N MET A 1 -23.02 -3.39 18.95
CA MET A 1 -23.49 -2.00 18.79
C MET A 1 -23.98 -1.84 17.37
N SER A 2 -25.19 -1.33 17.19
CA SER A 2 -25.64 -0.86 15.88
C SER A 2 -24.90 0.45 15.61
N PHE A 3 -24.15 0.53 14.50
CA PHE A 3 -23.40 1.73 14.12
C PHE A 3 -24.29 2.83 13.49
N ASN A 4 -25.61 2.69 13.59
CA ASN A 4 -26.58 3.49 12.84
C ASN A 4 -27.24 4.60 13.67
N THR A 5 -26.87 4.77 14.93
CA THR A 5 -27.50 5.76 15.84
C THR A 5 -26.45 6.47 16.68
N GLY A 6 -26.60 7.80 16.82
CA GLY A 6 -25.73 8.64 17.65
C GLY A 6 -24.44 9.10 16.97
N ARG A 7 -23.40 9.38 17.76
CA ARG A 7 -22.08 9.79 17.24
C ARG A 7 -21.24 8.58 16.84
N ILE A 8 -20.78 8.58 15.59
CA ILE A 8 -20.13 7.42 14.96
C ILE A 8 -18.61 7.58 14.81
N CYS A 9 -18.11 8.81 14.90
CA CYS A 9 -16.70 9.10 14.75
C CYS A 9 -15.98 9.17 16.09
N ARG A 10 -14.77 8.63 16.11
CA ARG A 10 -13.86 8.67 17.27
C ARG A 10 -13.04 9.96 17.37
N TYR A 11 -12.96 10.74 16.28
CA TYR A 11 -12.17 11.97 16.22
C TYR A 11 -13.02 13.24 16.36
N CYS A 12 -14.32 13.16 16.02
CA CYS A 12 -15.25 14.28 16.06
C CYS A 12 -16.65 13.84 16.51
N MET A 13 -17.57 14.79 16.57
CA MET A 13 -18.98 14.59 16.91
C MET A 13 -19.86 14.42 15.67
N ALA A 14 -19.42 13.69 14.65
CA ALA A 14 -20.27 13.38 13.49
C ALA A 14 -21.35 12.34 13.83
N SER A 15 -22.57 12.57 13.34
CA SER A 15 -23.68 11.61 13.28
C SER A 15 -23.73 10.92 11.92
N HIS A 16 -24.51 9.84 11.83
CA HIS A 16 -24.66 9.07 10.59
C HIS A 16 -25.27 9.89 9.42
N SER A 17 -26.13 10.88 9.72
CA SER A 17 -26.72 11.72 8.67
C SER A 17 -25.73 12.75 8.15
N GLU A 18 -24.98 13.39 9.05
CA GLU A 18 -24.04 14.45 8.67
C GLU A 18 -22.92 13.93 7.76
N ILE A 19 -22.43 12.70 7.96
CA ILE A 19 -21.36 12.14 7.11
C ILE A 19 -21.77 11.91 5.65
N GLN A 20 -23.06 12.01 5.30
CA GLN A 20 -23.53 11.93 3.92
C GLN A 20 -23.55 13.29 3.21
N HIS A 21 -23.35 14.39 3.95
CA HIS A 21 -23.58 15.75 3.46
C HIS A 21 -22.45 16.73 3.80
N GLU A 22 -21.66 16.44 4.83
CA GLU A 22 -20.55 17.28 5.30
C GLU A 22 -19.21 16.54 5.10
N PHE A 23 -18.33 17.12 4.28
CA PHE A 23 -17.10 16.47 3.82
C PHE A 23 -15.81 17.17 4.26
N CYS A 24 -15.93 18.23 5.07
CA CYS A 24 -14.79 18.96 5.63
C CYS A 24 -14.65 18.66 7.13
N GLU A 25 -13.42 18.53 7.63
CA GLU A 25 -13.19 18.35 9.08
C GLU A 25 -13.74 19.55 9.88
N GLU A 26 -13.64 20.76 9.33
CA GLU A 26 -14.07 22.00 9.98
C GLU A 26 -15.58 22.10 10.15
N SER A 27 -16.38 21.32 9.40
CA SER A 27 -17.82 21.20 9.61
C SER A 27 -18.16 20.47 10.92
N PHE A 28 -17.18 19.83 11.57
CA PHE A 28 -17.40 19.00 12.75
C PHE A 28 -16.65 19.50 13.97
N VAL A 29 -17.30 19.38 15.13
CA VAL A 29 -16.66 19.61 16.42
C VAL A 29 -15.76 18.41 16.75
N LEU A 30 -14.45 18.66 16.89
CA LEU A 30 -13.48 17.65 17.29
C LEU A 30 -13.68 17.19 18.73
N ARG A 31 -13.38 15.92 19.01
CA ARG A 31 -13.35 15.38 20.37
C ARG A 31 -12.09 15.84 21.08
N THR A 32 -12.24 16.73 22.06
CA THR A 32 -11.16 17.09 22.98
C THR A 32 -11.14 16.16 24.18
N THR A 33 -10.04 16.18 24.93
CA THR A 33 -9.86 15.41 26.16
C THR A 33 -10.94 15.74 27.20
N GLU A 34 -11.27 17.03 27.35
CA GLU A 34 -12.27 17.52 28.30
C GLU A 34 -13.67 17.03 27.94
N VAL A 35 -14.03 17.15 26.65
CA VAL A 35 -15.33 16.69 26.14
C VAL A 35 -15.44 15.17 26.25
N HIS A 36 -14.36 14.44 25.97
CA HIS A 36 -14.34 12.98 26.13
C HIS A 36 -14.58 12.57 27.59
N LYS A 37 -13.91 13.21 28.56
CA LYS A 37 -14.10 12.95 29.99
C LYS A 37 -15.55 13.22 30.42
N TYR A 38 -16.11 14.35 30.01
CA TYR A 38 -17.50 14.68 30.28
C TYR A 38 -18.47 13.61 29.74
N HIS A 39 -18.25 13.13 28.51
CA HIS A 39 -19.08 12.06 27.92
C HIS A 39 -18.92 10.73 28.66
N VAL A 40 -17.70 10.38 29.09
CA VAL A 40 -17.46 9.18 29.91
C VAL A 40 -18.24 9.28 31.23
N ASP A 41 -18.25 10.44 31.88
CA ASP A 41 -19.00 10.63 33.12
C ASP A 41 -20.52 10.58 32.92
N CYS A 42 -21.02 11.12 31.80
CA CYS A 42 -22.43 10.95 31.42
C CYS A 42 -22.80 9.47 31.27
N VAL A 43 -21.94 8.66 30.62
CA VAL A 43 -22.17 7.22 30.41
C VAL A 43 -22.11 6.43 31.71
N LYS A 44 -21.29 6.85 32.68
CA LYS A 44 -21.27 6.26 34.03
C LYS A 44 -22.61 6.49 34.75
N ASN A 45 -23.20 7.68 34.59
CA ASN A 45 -24.47 8.04 35.22
C ASN A 45 -25.67 7.40 34.51
N ASP A 46 -25.66 7.39 33.17
CA ASP A 46 -26.70 6.78 32.34
C ASP A 46 -26.09 6.03 31.14
N LYS A 47 -26.28 4.72 31.12
CA LYS A 47 -25.76 3.85 30.05
C LYS A 47 -26.38 4.15 28.68
N GLN A 48 -27.57 4.77 28.59
CA GLN A 48 -28.18 5.10 27.30
C GLN A 48 -27.41 6.20 26.57
N SER A 49 -26.70 7.06 27.32
CA SER A 49 -25.82 8.10 26.79
C SER A 49 -24.65 7.54 25.95
N ALA A 50 -24.34 6.24 26.04
CA ALA A 50 -23.27 5.62 25.26
C ALA A 50 -23.53 5.71 23.75
N VAL A 51 -24.78 5.51 23.34
CA VAL A 51 -25.20 5.64 21.94
C VAL A 51 -25.13 7.11 21.52
N LEU A 52 -25.67 8.01 22.34
CA LEU A 52 -25.68 9.45 22.06
C LEU A 52 -24.28 9.98 21.80
N TYR A 53 -23.32 9.66 22.66
CA TYR A 53 -21.95 10.20 22.59
C TYR A 53 -20.96 9.32 21.84
N GLY A 54 -21.32 8.10 21.45
CA GLY A 54 -20.40 7.17 20.78
C GLY A 54 -19.22 6.75 21.67
N VAL A 55 -19.44 6.66 22.99
CA VAL A 55 -18.42 6.29 23.98
C VAL A 55 -19.02 5.23 24.90
N ASN A 56 -18.34 4.09 25.06
CA ASN A 56 -18.88 2.98 25.87
C ASN A 56 -18.51 3.06 27.35
N GLY A 57 -17.51 3.86 27.71
CA GLY A 57 -17.01 3.98 29.06
C GLY A 57 -15.54 4.38 29.09
N ASN A 58 -14.95 4.28 30.29
CA ASN A 58 -13.57 4.68 30.51
C ASN A 58 -12.56 3.76 29.82
N CYS A 59 -11.46 4.33 29.32
CA CYS A 59 -10.35 3.56 28.79
C CYS A 59 -9.45 3.07 29.93
N THR A 60 -8.99 1.83 29.88
CA THR A 60 -8.06 1.29 30.89
C THR A 60 -6.73 2.06 30.95
N PHE A 61 -6.29 2.62 29.83
CA PHE A 61 -5.05 3.40 29.77
C PHE A 61 -5.19 4.84 30.26
N ASP A 62 -6.41 5.31 30.54
CA ASP A 62 -6.63 6.65 31.13
C ASP A 62 -5.99 6.78 32.52
N ALA A 63 -5.67 5.66 33.18
CA ALA A 63 -4.91 5.63 34.42
C ALA A 63 -3.43 6.05 34.27
N LEU A 64 -2.91 6.14 33.03
CA LEU A 64 -1.52 6.51 32.79
C LEU A 64 -1.37 8.04 32.73
N PRO A 65 -0.49 8.66 33.54
CA PRO A 65 -0.42 10.12 33.70
C PRO A 65 -0.19 10.94 32.41
N TYR A 66 0.42 10.33 31.39
CA TYR A 66 0.80 10.99 30.14
C TYR A 66 0.12 10.39 28.91
N PHE A 67 -0.95 9.61 29.11
CA PHE A 67 -1.70 8.98 28.03
C PHE A 67 -3.01 9.70 27.79
N ASP A 68 -3.14 10.38 26.64
CA ASP A 68 -4.38 11.01 26.23
C ASP A 68 -5.15 10.06 25.29
N VAL A 69 -6.26 9.51 25.76
CA VAL A 69 -7.11 8.57 24.99
C VAL A 69 -7.56 9.16 23.65
N THR A 70 -7.67 10.48 23.53
CA THR A 70 -8.09 11.15 22.28
C THR A 70 -6.94 11.32 21.27
N LYS A 71 -5.68 11.21 21.71
CA LYS A 71 -4.48 11.47 20.90
C LYS A 71 -3.48 10.31 20.83
N CYS A 72 -3.56 9.32 21.72
CA CYS A 72 -2.57 8.24 21.79
C CYS A 72 -3.02 6.96 21.05
N PHE A 73 -4.01 7.08 20.18
CA PHE A 73 -4.51 5.99 19.36
C PHE A 73 -4.66 6.45 17.90
N PRO A 74 -3.60 6.30 17.09
CA PRO A 74 -3.60 6.73 15.70
C PRO A 74 -4.65 5.96 14.86
N PRO A 75 -4.97 6.45 13.64
CA PRO A 75 -5.82 5.73 12.71
C PRO A 75 -5.13 4.45 12.23
N ASP A 76 -5.93 3.48 11.79
CA ASP A 76 -5.43 2.26 11.19
C ASP A 76 -5.80 2.23 9.71
N VAL A 77 -4.86 2.68 8.88
CA VAL A 77 -5.03 2.77 7.42
C VAL A 77 -5.37 1.41 6.81
N MET A 78 -4.90 0.30 7.36
CA MET A 78 -5.27 -1.01 6.83
C MET A 78 -6.77 -1.24 6.96
N HIS A 79 -7.34 -0.98 8.14
CA HIS A 79 -8.76 -1.20 8.38
C HIS A 79 -9.63 -0.14 7.72
N ASP A 80 -9.24 1.12 7.82
CA ASP A 80 -10.00 2.25 7.31
C ASP A 80 -10.00 2.25 5.78
N LEU A 81 -8.80 2.18 5.17
CA LEU A 81 -8.61 2.27 3.72
C LEU A 81 -8.77 0.89 3.06
N LEU A 82 -7.87 -0.05 3.35
CA LEU A 82 -7.78 -1.33 2.60
C LEU A 82 -8.95 -2.28 2.87
N GLU A 83 -9.55 -2.24 4.06
CA GLU A 83 -10.74 -3.04 4.41
C GLU A 83 -12.05 -2.24 4.48
N GLY A 84 -12.01 -0.95 4.18
CA GLY A 84 -13.16 -0.07 4.25
C GLY A 84 -13.43 0.64 2.94
N VAL A 85 -12.67 1.71 2.70
CA VAL A 85 -12.86 2.60 1.55
C VAL A 85 -12.61 1.88 0.24
N LEU A 86 -11.46 1.20 0.04
CA LEU A 86 -11.13 0.60 -1.26
C LEU A 86 -12.13 -0.48 -1.67
N PRO A 87 -12.53 -1.43 -0.80
CA PRO A 87 -13.53 -2.43 -1.17
C PRO A 87 -14.90 -1.84 -1.49
N LEU A 88 -15.28 -0.72 -0.87
CA LEU A 88 -16.51 -0.01 -1.18
C LEU A 88 -16.41 0.64 -2.57
N VAL A 89 -15.36 1.44 -2.82
CA VAL A 89 -15.16 2.15 -4.09
C VAL A 89 -15.08 1.16 -5.25
N MET A 90 -14.23 0.13 -5.14
CA MET A 90 -14.12 -0.91 -6.17
C MET A 90 -15.48 -1.57 -6.45
N LYS A 91 -16.26 -1.90 -5.40
CA LYS A 91 -17.60 -2.46 -5.60
C LYS A 91 -18.50 -1.50 -6.38
N LEU A 92 -18.54 -0.23 -5.98
CA LEU A 92 -19.40 0.77 -6.60
C LEU A 92 -19.07 0.95 -8.08
N VAL A 93 -17.79 1.09 -8.43
CA VAL A 93 -17.35 1.29 -9.83
C VAL A 93 -17.53 0.05 -10.68
N ILE A 94 -17.24 -1.15 -10.15
CA ILE A 94 -17.46 -2.41 -10.88
C ILE A 94 -18.95 -2.62 -11.15
N CYS A 95 -19.81 -2.41 -10.15
CA CYS A 95 -21.25 -2.55 -10.34
C CYS A 95 -21.80 -1.51 -11.33
N LYS A 96 -21.31 -0.27 -11.30
CA LYS A 96 -21.74 0.77 -12.25
C LYS A 96 -21.31 0.46 -13.67
N ALA A 97 -20.06 0.03 -13.86
CA ALA A 97 -19.53 -0.39 -15.17
C ALA A 97 -20.32 -1.58 -15.74
N HIS A 98 -20.67 -2.56 -14.90
CA HIS A 98 -21.51 -3.68 -15.29
C HIS A 98 -22.90 -3.23 -15.74
N ASN A 99 -23.57 -2.38 -14.93
CA ASN A 99 -24.91 -1.91 -15.24
C ASN A 99 -24.96 -1.02 -16.48
N GLN A 100 -23.89 -0.27 -16.76
CA GLN A 100 -23.72 0.54 -17.97
C GLN A 100 -23.20 -0.27 -19.17
N LYS A 101 -22.99 -1.58 -19.02
CA LYS A 101 -22.51 -2.49 -20.06
C LYS A 101 -21.15 -2.11 -20.64
N HIS A 102 -20.31 -1.46 -19.84
CA HIS A 102 -18.92 -1.18 -20.19
C HIS A 102 -18.08 -2.46 -20.08
N ILE A 103 -18.22 -3.19 -18.97
CA ILE A 103 -17.59 -4.50 -18.76
C ILE A 103 -18.39 -5.30 -17.73
N THR A 104 -18.58 -6.59 -17.97
CA THR A 104 -19.27 -7.51 -17.07
C THR A 104 -18.32 -8.08 -16.00
N ILE A 105 -18.88 -8.70 -14.96
CA ILE A 105 -18.06 -9.35 -13.92
C ILE A 105 -17.33 -10.58 -14.50
N SER A 106 -17.94 -11.27 -15.47
CA SER A 106 -17.30 -12.40 -16.15
C SER A 106 -16.10 -11.92 -16.97
N GLU A 107 -16.27 -10.89 -17.80
CA GLU A 107 -15.19 -10.32 -18.60
C GLU A 107 -14.06 -9.80 -17.71
N LEU A 108 -14.37 -9.10 -16.61
CA LEU A 108 -13.37 -8.64 -15.65
C LEU A 108 -12.59 -9.79 -15.00
N ASN A 109 -13.24 -10.93 -14.73
CA ASN A 109 -12.56 -12.12 -14.24
C ASN A 109 -11.68 -12.79 -15.30
N ASP A 110 -12.10 -12.75 -16.57
CA ASP A 110 -11.29 -13.24 -17.69
C ASP A 110 -10.05 -12.36 -17.89
N GLU A 111 -10.19 -11.04 -17.81
CA GLU A 111 -9.06 -10.10 -17.79
C GLU A 111 -8.11 -10.39 -16.62
N LEU A 112 -8.65 -10.58 -15.41
CA LEU A 112 -7.84 -10.93 -14.22
C LEU A 112 -7.11 -12.28 -14.36
N LYS A 113 -7.66 -13.21 -15.14
CA LYS A 113 -7.03 -14.50 -15.42
C LYS A 113 -5.90 -14.37 -16.44
N ASN A 114 -6.08 -13.50 -17.43
CA ASN A 114 -5.16 -13.32 -18.56
C ASN A 114 -4.05 -12.31 -18.28
N VAL A 115 -4.28 -11.33 -17.41
CA VAL A 115 -3.28 -10.32 -17.07
C VAL A 115 -2.03 -10.97 -16.46
N ASN A 116 -0.86 -10.55 -16.93
CA ASN A 116 0.40 -10.98 -16.35
C ASN A 116 0.63 -10.24 -15.03
N ILE A 117 0.12 -10.80 -13.94
CA ILE A 117 0.33 -10.25 -12.60
C ILE A 117 1.83 -10.29 -12.28
N GLY A 118 2.37 -9.09 -12.10
CA GLY A 118 3.74 -8.83 -11.71
C GLY A 118 4.23 -9.70 -10.55
N LYS A 119 5.53 -9.99 -10.54
CA LYS A 119 6.11 -10.92 -9.55
C LYS A 119 5.99 -10.39 -8.13
N ASN A 120 5.98 -9.07 -7.95
CA ASN A 120 5.86 -8.43 -6.64
C ASN A 120 4.43 -8.48 -6.08
N ASP A 121 3.44 -8.74 -6.95
CA ASP A 121 2.02 -8.86 -6.59
C ASP A 121 1.46 -10.28 -6.65
N ARG A 122 2.22 -11.22 -7.22
CA ARG A 122 1.82 -12.64 -7.37
C ARG A 122 1.36 -13.31 -6.08
N ARG A 123 1.99 -13.00 -4.93
CA ARG A 123 1.62 -13.58 -3.62
C ARG A 123 0.26 -13.07 -3.12
N ASN A 124 -0.15 -11.90 -3.58
CA ASN A 124 -1.40 -11.23 -3.21
C ASN A 124 -2.38 -11.25 -4.38
N LYS A 125 -2.31 -12.29 -5.24
CA LYS A 125 -3.22 -12.42 -6.38
C LYS A 125 -4.68 -12.20 -5.91
N PRO A 126 -5.42 -11.30 -6.58
CA PRO A 126 -6.81 -11.05 -6.24
C PRO A 126 -7.67 -12.31 -6.32
N VAL A 127 -8.70 -12.36 -5.49
CA VAL A 127 -9.72 -13.41 -5.55
C VAL A 127 -10.69 -13.06 -6.68
N PRO A 128 -11.06 -14.02 -7.55
CA PRO A 128 -12.07 -13.79 -8.58
C PRO A 128 -13.37 -13.23 -7.98
N LEU A 129 -13.96 -12.28 -8.70
CA LEU A 129 -15.20 -11.63 -8.33
C LEU A 129 -16.39 -12.56 -8.59
N THR A 130 -17.49 -12.34 -7.86
CA THR A 130 -18.72 -13.12 -8.04
C THR A 130 -19.86 -12.19 -8.38
N GLU A 131 -20.83 -12.66 -9.17
CA GLU A 131 -22.02 -11.86 -9.53
C GLU A 131 -22.83 -11.41 -8.31
N LYS A 132 -22.70 -12.10 -7.18
CA LYS A 132 -23.28 -11.68 -5.89
C LYS A 132 -22.83 -10.27 -5.46
N LEU A 133 -21.73 -9.76 -6.02
CA LEU A 133 -21.25 -8.38 -5.83
C LEU A 133 -22.28 -7.34 -6.26
N LEU A 134 -23.09 -7.62 -7.30
CA LEU A 134 -24.16 -6.75 -7.78
C LEU A 134 -25.26 -6.54 -6.72
N GLY A 135 -25.38 -7.47 -5.77
CA GLY A 135 -26.26 -7.34 -4.62
C GLY A 135 -25.52 -6.81 -3.37
N HIS A 136 -25.73 -7.48 -2.24
CA HIS A 136 -25.19 -7.05 -0.95
C HIS A 136 -23.79 -7.58 -0.62
N SER A 137 -23.21 -8.46 -1.44
CA SER A 137 -21.87 -9.00 -1.15
C SER A 137 -20.78 -7.93 -1.22
N LYS A 138 -19.70 -8.17 -0.48
CA LYS A 138 -18.49 -7.33 -0.46
C LYS A 138 -17.40 -8.00 -1.27
N ILE A 139 -16.38 -7.22 -1.64
CA ILE A 139 -15.14 -7.77 -2.21
C ILE A 139 -14.44 -8.65 -1.16
N VAL A 140 -14.22 -9.90 -1.54
CA VAL A 140 -13.59 -10.94 -0.70
C VAL A 140 -12.07 -10.87 -0.84
N GLY A 141 -11.36 -11.31 0.19
CA GLY A 141 -9.89 -11.37 0.20
C GLY A 141 -9.28 -10.63 1.40
N SER A 142 -7.99 -10.85 1.63
CA SER A 142 -7.22 -10.11 2.63
C SER A 142 -7.04 -8.65 2.21
N ALA A 143 -6.66 -7.77 3.16
CA ALA A 143 -6.32 -6.38 2.88
C ALA A 143 -5.29 -6.25 1.73
N SER A 144 -4.24 -7.09 1.72
CA SER A 144 -3.22 -7.08 0.67
C SER A 144 -3.75 -7.52 -0.70
N GLN A 145 -4.69 -8.47 -0.75
CA GLN A 145 -5.32 -8.88 -2.01
C GLN A 145 -6.27 -7.81 -2.56
N LYS A 146 -7.01 -7.13 -1.68
CA LYS A 146 -7.87 -5.99 -2.06
C LYS A 146 -7.04 -4.83 -2.59
N TRP A 147 -5.92 -4.51 -1.94
CA TRP A 147 -5.00 -3.48 -2.42
C TRP A 147 -4.35 -3.84 -3.77
N CYS A 148 -3.99 -5.11 -3.95
CA CYS A 148 -3.51 -5.63 -5.23
C CYS A 148 -4.57 -5.48 -6.33
N LEU A 149 -5.82 -5.88 -6.06
CA LEU A 149 -6.93 -5.69 -7.00
C LEU A 149 -7.13 -4.23 -7.35
N PHE A 150 -7.12 -3.34 -6.36
CA PHE A 150 -7.28 -1.90 -6.56
C PHE A 150 -6.23 -1.34 -7.54
N ARG A 151 -4.95 -1.66 -7.34
CA ARG A 151 -3.87 -1.21 -8.25
C ARG A 151 -3.91 -1.86 -9.63
N LEU A 152 -4.45 -3.07 -9.75
CA LEU A 152 -4.59 -3.73 -11.05
C LEU A 152 -5.85 -3.29 -11.79
N LEU A 153 -6.85 -2.74 -11.11
CA LEU A 153 -8.15 -2.42 -11.69
C LEU A 153 -8.06 -1.53 -12.94
N PRO A 154 -7.20 -0.48 -13.00
CA PRO A 154 -7.05 0.30 -14.23
C PRO A 154 -6.64 -0.55 -15.43
N PHE A 155 -5.68 -1.46 -15.24
CA PHE A 155 -5.21 -2.37 -16.30
C PHE A 155 -6.21 -3.47 -16.67
N LEU A 156 -7.27 -3.64 -15.87
CA LEU A 156 -8.29 -4.67 -16.08
C LEU A 156 -9.57 -4.12 -16.73
N MET A 157 -9.90 -2.85 -16.50
CA MET A 157 -11.17 -2.31 -16.99
C MET A 157 -11.09 -0.93 -17.63
N ALA A 158 -10.02 -0.14 -17.46
CA ALA A 158 -10.00 1.26 -17.93
C ALA A 158 -10.27 1.37 -19.44
N GLN A 159 -9.71 0.46 -20.26
CA GLN A 159 -9.94 0.46 -21.72
C GLN A 159 -11.41 0.34 -22.14
N HIS A 160 -12.25 -0.24 -21.28
CA HIS A 160 -13.68 -0.41 -21.53
C HIS A 160 -14.53 0.76 -21.04
N ILE A 161 -13.92 1.71 -20.33
CA ILE A 161 -14.61 2.80 -19.65
C ILE A 161 -14.36 4.11 -20.40
N PRO A 162 -15.40 4.89 -20.72
CA PRO A 162 -15.24 6.23 -21.30
C PRO A 162 -14.39 7.14 -20.40
N SER A 163 -13.51 7.94 -21.01
CA SER A 163 -12.59 8.83 -20.29
C SER A 163 -13.29 9.93 -19.47
N ASP A 164 -14.53 10.29 -19.82
CA ASP A 164 -15.37 11.28 -19.13
C ASP A 164 -16.31 10.65 -18.08
N SER A 165 -16.14 9.36 -17.78
CA SER A 165 -17.00 8.62 -16.86
C SER A 165 -16.95 9.17 -15.43
N PRO A 166 -18.09 9.66 -14.87
CA PRO A 166 -18.12 10.20 -13.51
C PRO A 166 -17.78 9.18 -12.42
N TYR A 167 -18.16 7.92 -12.62
CA TYR A 167 -17.87 6.87 -11.63
C TYR A 167 -16.40 6.45 -11.67
N TRP A 168 -15.74 6.61 -12.81
CA TRP A 168 -14.31 6.36 -12.94
C TRP A 168 -13.50 7.50 -12.34
N HIS A 169 -13.95 8.75 -12.48
CA HIS A 169 -13.37 9.90 -11.78
C HIS A 169 -13.32 9.69 -10.27
N VAL A 170 -14.37 9.13 -9.66
CA VAL A 170 -14.37 8.74 -8.24
C VAL A 170 -13.27 7.73 -7.90
N PHE A 171 -13.01 6.76 -8.79
CA PHE A 171 -11.93 5.79 -8.60
C PHE A 171 -10.55 6.45 -8.72
N LEU A 172 -10.36 7.36 -9.66
CA LEU A 172 -9.10 8.09 -9.85
C LEU A 172 -8.80 9.00 -8.65
N LEU A 173 -9.78 9.78 -8.17
CA LEU A 173 -9.65 10.56 -6.94
C LEU A 173 -9.29 9.69 -5.72
N CYS A 174 -9.92 8.51 -5.61
CA CYS A 174 -9.58 7.55 -4.57
C CYS A 174 -8.13 7.06 -4.69
N SER A 175 -7.64 6.86 -5.92
CA SER A 175 -6.27 6.40 -6.19
C SER A 175 -5.25 7.47 -5.80
N GLU A 176 -5.49 8.74 -6.12
CA GLU A 176 -4.64 9.86 -5.70
C GLU A 176 -4.59 10.01 -4.16
N ILE A 177 -5.72 9.84 -3.47
CA ILE A 177 -5.75 9.83 -2.00
C ILE A 177 -4.93 8.66 -1.45
N VAL A 178 -5.07 7.47 -2.03
CA VAL A 178 -4.30 6.28 -1.63
C VAL A 178 -2.81 6.54 -1.80
N ASP A 179 -2.42 7.20 -2.89
CA ASP A 179 -1.02 7.46 -3.18
C ASP A 179 -0.35 8.30 -2.11
N ILE A 180 -1.00 9.38 -1.66
CA ILE A 180 -0.49 10.24 -0.60
C ILE A 180 -0.54 9.52 0.77
N VAL A 181 -1.64 8.86 1.10
CA VAL A 181 -1.85 8.23 2.42
C VAL A 181 -0.92 7.03 2.65
N MET A 182 -0.59 6.32 1.58
CA MET A 182 0.27 5.13 1.62
C MET A 182 1.76 5.45 1.46
N ALA A 183 2.10 6.71 1.17
CA ALA A 183 3.48 7.17 1.06
C ALA A 183 4.26 6.97 2.37
N THR A 184 5.55 6.68 2.25
CA THR A 184 6.44 6.50 3.41
C THR A 184 6.91 7.83 3.98
N LYS A 185 6.78 8.90 3.21
CA LYS A 185 7.09 10.29 3.54
C LYS A 185 5.98 11.15 2.93
N VAL A 186 5.54 12.17 3.66
CA VAL A 186 4.51 13.10 3.18
C VAL A 186 4.98 14.51 3.52
N ARG A 187 5.00 15.41 2.53
CA ARG A 187 5.37 16.80 2.77
C ARG A 187 4.18 17.57 3.35
N LYS A 188 4.47 18.58 4.16
CA LYS A 188 3.42 19.36 4.84
C LYS A 188 2.54 20.15 3.86
N ASP A 189 3.11 20.61 2.75
CA ASP A 189 2.39 21.34 1.71
C ASP A 189 1.41 20.45 0.93
N GLU A 190 1.66 19.14 0.83
CA GLU A 190 0.74 18.17 0.22
C GLU A 190 -0.55 17.98 1.04
N LEU A 191 -0.55 18.32 2.34
CA LEU A 191 -1.72 18.11 3.19
C LEU A 191 -2.91 18.99 2.80
N ALA A 192 -2.65 20.18 2.26
CA ALA A 192 -3.70 21.04 1.72
C ALA A 192 -4.34 20.41 0.48
N HIS A 193 -3.52 19.83 -0.40
CA HIS A 193 -3.98 19.10 -1.57
C HIS A 193 -4.77 17.84 -1.19
N LEU A 194 -4.25 17.03 -0.26
CA LEU A 194 -4.95 15.85 0.27
C LEU A 194 -6.33 16.20 0.83
N LYS A 195 -6.44 17.32 1.54
CA LYS A 195 -7.73 17.78 2.08
C LYS A 195 -8.74 18.07 0.96
N LEU A 196 -8.31 18.78 -0.10
CA LEU A 196 -9.16 19.08 -1.25
C LEU A 196 -9.57 17.80 -2.01
N LEU A 197 -8.61 16.90 -2.24
CA LEU A 197 -8.87 15.60 -2.88
C LEU A 197 -9.92 14.79 -2.11
N ILE A 198 -9.81 14.71 -0.78
CA ILE A 198 -10.76 13.98 0.05
C ILE A 198 -12.15 14.60 -0.01
N GLN A 199 -12.24 15.93 0.04
CA GLN A 199 -13.52 16.63 -0.07
C GLN A 199 -14.17 16.35 -1.42
N GLU A 200 -13.44 16.50 -2.53
CA GLU A 200 -13.94 16.21 -3.87
C GLU A 200 -14.33 14.75 -4.04
N PHE A 201 -13.52 13.82 -3.54
CA PHE A 201 -13.82 12.38 -3.58
C PHE A 201 -15.13 12.04 -2.89
N LEU A 202 -15.36 12.55 -1.67
CA LEU A 202 -16.58 12.27 -0.92
C LEU A 202 -17.81 12.90 -1.60
N ASP A 203 -17.68 14.15 -2.04
CA ASP A 203 -18.74 14.86 -2.79
C ASP A 203 -19.12 14.10 -4.05
N LYS A 204 -18.16 13.80 -4.92
CA LYS A 204 -18.38 13.04 -6.17
C LYS A 204 -18.90 11.62 -5.93
N THR A 205 -18.46 10.97 -4.86
CA THR A 205 -19.01 9.67 -4.47
C THR A 205 -20.51 9.78 -4.18
N THR A 206 -20.93 10.80 -3.42
CA THR A 206 -22.35 11.01 -3.11
C THR A 206 -23.17 11.46 -4.32
N GLU A 207 -22.60 12.30 -5.19
CA GLU A 207 -23.23 12.72 -6.44
C GLU A 207 -23.52 11.52 -7.36
N VAL A 208 -22.55 10.63 -7.54
CA VAL A 208 -22.64 9.53 -8.51
C VAL A 208 -23.38 8.30 -7.98
N PHE A 209 -23.26 8.02 -6.68
CA PHE A 209 -23.75 6.79 -6.06
C PHE A 209 -24.81 7.01 -4.97
N GLY A 210 -25.10 8.26 -4.58
CA GLY A 210 -26.02 8.61 -3.50
C GLY A 210 -25.41 8.42 -2.11
N ASN A 211 -26.26 8.26 -1.09
CA ASN A 211 -25.86 8.16 0.31
C ASN A 211 -25.25 6.79 0.66
N VAL A 212 -24.03 6.53 0.16
CA VAL A 212 -23.31 5.27 0.31
C VAL A 212 -22.10 5.36 1.25
N LEU A 213 -21.81 6.56 1.77
CA LEU A 213 -20.61 6.79 2.57
C LEU A 213 -20.69 6.02 3.88
N THR A 214 -19.57 5.44 4.29
CA THR A 214 -19.45 4.70 5.55
C THR A 214 -18.68 5.53 6.57
N PRO A 215 -18.73 5.20 7.88
CA PRO A 215 -17.88 5.85 8.87
C PRO A 215 -16.38 5.82 8.51
N LYS A 216 -15.92 4.77 7.82
CA LYS A 216 -14.52 4.65 7.37
C LYS A 216 -14.18 5.65 6.26
N CYS A 217 -15.14 5.98 5.37
CA CYS A 217 -14.97 7.05 4.40
C CYS A 217 -14.85 8.41 5.11
N HIS A 218 -15.70 8.64 6.11
CA HIS A 218 -15.65 9.86 6.91
C HIS A 218 -14.32 10.04 7.64
N TYR A 219 -13.66 8.96 8.10
CA TYR A 219 -12.36 9.07 8.76
C TYR A 219 -11.28 9.73 7.90
N LEU A 220 -11.40 9.68 6.57
CA LEU A 220 -10.46 10.33 5.65
C LEU A 220 -10.35 11.83 5.92
N ILE A 221 -11.44 12.53 6.25
CA ILE A 221 -11.40 13.99 6.45
C ILE A 221 -10.43 14.41 7.56
N HIS A 222 -10.14 13.49 8.50
CA HIS A 222 -9.21 13.72 9.59
C HIS A 222 -7.75 13.43 9.19
N TYR A 223 -7.50 12.72 8.10
CA TYR A 223 -6.17 12.25 7.72
C TYR A 223 -5.15 13.38 7.55
N PRO A 224 -5.46 14.53 6.93
CA PRO A 224 -4.52 15.65 6.86
C PRO A 224 -3.99 16.06 8.25
N ARG A 225 -4.88 16.25 9.23
CA ARG A 225 -4.49 16.59 10.61
C ARG A 225 -3.78 15.44 11.32
N LEU A 226 -4.22 14.20 11.11
CA LEU A 226 -3.59 13.03 11.75
C LEU A 226 -2.19 12.76 11.19
N ILE A 227 -1.94 13.02 9.90
CA ILE A 227 -0.60 12.98 9.31
C ILE A 227 0.29 14.06 9.93
N LEU A 228 -0.24 15.27 10.13
CA LEU A 228 0.51 16.34 10.80
C LEU A 228 0.89 15.96 12.25
N MET A 229 0.03 15.20 12.94
CA MET A 229 0.23 14.80 14.33
C MET A 229 1.16 13.59 14.49
N TYR A 230 1.04 12.57 13.64
CA TYR A 230 1.75 11.29 13.81
C TYR A 230 2.82 11.03 12.75
N GLY A 231 2.92 11.89 11.74
CA GLY A 231 3.69 11.61 10.53
C GLY A 231 2.91 10.71 9.55
N PRO A 232 3.60 10.13 8.56
CA PRO A 232 2.99 9.18 7.61
C PRO A 232 2.23 8.08 8.34
N LEU A 233 1.01 7.76 7.88
CA LEU A 233 0.10 6.86 8.61
C LEU A 233 0.38 5.38 8.33
N ARG A 234 0.97 5.04 7.18
CA ARG A 234 1.26 3.65 6.81
C ARG A 234 2.08 2.89 7.86
N PRO A 235 3.16 3.44 8.47
CA PRO A 235 3.86 2.75 9.55
C PRO A 235 3.02 2.42 10.79
N LEU A 236 1.88 3.07 11.00
CA LEU A 236 1.02 2.94 12.18
C LEU A 236 -0.04 1.83 12.04
N TRP A 237 -0.23 1.28 10.84
CA TRP A 237 -1.27 0.28 10.55
C TRP A 237 -1.05 -1.06 11.27
N CYS A 238 -2.13 -1.84 11.44
CA CYS A 238 -2.04 -3.09 12.18
C CYS A 238 -1.61 -4.33 11.38
N MET A 239 -1.21 -4.17 10.11
CA MET A 239 -0.95 -5.30 9.20
C MET A 239 0.07 -6.32 9.74
N ARG A 240 1.16 -5.85 10.38
CA ARG A 240 2.18 -6.73 10.97
C ARG A 240 1.70 -7.41 12.26
N TYR A 241 0.91 -6.73 13.08
CA TYR A 241 0.33 -7.32 14.29
C TYR A 241 -0.66 -8.44 13.93
N GLU A 242 -1.51 -8.23 12.93
CA GLU A 242 -2.42 -9.28 12.46
C GLU A 242 -1.71 -10.46 11.82
N SER A 243 -0.67 -10.20 11.03
CA SER A 243 0.17 -11.27 10.47
C SER A 243 0.78 -12.15 11.58
N LYS A 244 1.18 -11.55 12.71
CA LYS A 244 1.70 -12.29 13.87
C LYS A 244 0.65 -13.23 14.48
N HIS A 245 -0.64 -12.90 14.43
CA HIS A 245 -1.71 -13.79 14.91
C HIS A 245 -1.76 -15.13 14.17
N GLN A 246 -1.33 -15.20 12.90
CA GLN A 246 -1.33 -16.45 12.15
C GLN A 246 -0.47 -17.54 12.81
N TYR A 247 0.63 -17.16 13.45
CA TYR A 247 1.48 -18.09 14.22
C TYR A 247 0.69 -18.77 15.34
N PHE A 248 -0.06 -17.99 16.13
CA PHE A 248 -0.86 -18.50 17.23
C PHE A 248 -2.05 -19.34 16.75
N LYS A 249 -2.73 -18.91 15.68
CA LYS A 249 -3.81 -19.69 15.03
C LYS A 249 -3.30 -21.08 14.59
N ASN A 250 -2.11 -21.13 13.99
CA ASN A 250 -1.49 -22.38 13.58
C ASN A 250 -1.15 -23.29 14.77
N ILE A 251 -0.66 -22.74 15.88
CA ILE A 251 -0.41 -23.52 17.11
C ILE A 251 -1.71 -24.10 17.64
N ALA A 252 -2.75 -23.28 17.80
CA ALA A 252 -4.05 -23.76 18.29
C ALA A 252 -4.60 -24.90 17.42
N SER A 253 -4.57 -24.73 16.10
CA SER A 253 -5.05 -25.75 15.16
C SER A 253 -4.26 -27.06 15.22
N LYS A 254 -2.96 -27.02 15.52
CA LYS A 254 -2.09 -28.20 15.60
C LYS A 254 -2.14 -28.88 16.97
N CYS A 255 -2.08 -28.10 18.05
CA CYS A 255 -2.07 -28.62 19.42
C CYS A 255 -3.43 -29.20 19.81
N ARG A 256 -4.54 -28.63 19.32
CA ARG A 256 -5.92 -29.04 19.65
C ARG A 256 -6.19 -29.19 21.16
N ASN A 257 -5.43 -28.47 22.01
CA ASN A 257 -5.58 -28.44 23.45
C ASN A 257 -5.82 -27.00 23.88
N PHE A 258 -6.98 -26.75 24.50
CA PHE A 258 -7.46 -25.42 24.85
C PHE A 258 -7.58 -25.18 26.36
N VAL A 259 -7.16 -26.14 27.20
CA VAL A 259 -7.28 -26.05 28.68
C VAL A 259 -6.53 -24.83 29.23
N ASN A 260 -5.34 -24.53 28.70
CA ASN A 260 -4.62 -23.29 28.98
C ASN A 260 -3.86 -22.81 27.72
N ILE A 261 -4.63 -22.32 26.75
CA ILE A 261 -4.09 -21.93 25.44
C ILE A 261 -3.13 -20.74 25.54
N THR A 262 -3.35 -19.81 26.47
CA THR A 262 -2.48 -18.63 26.65
C THR A 262 -1.10 -19.04 27.15
N LEU A 263 -1.01 -19.94 28.14
CA LEU A 263 0.28 -20.50 28.58
C LEU A 263 0.99 -21.22 27.44
N THR A 264 0.26 -22.01 26.66
CA THR A 264 0.81 -22.72 25.50
C THR A 264 1.37 -21.75 24.45
N PHE A 265 0.62 -20.70 24.13
CA PHE A 265 1.04 -19.64 23.21
C PHE A 265 2.28 -18.90 23.72
N SER A 266 2.28 -18.50 24.99
CA SER A 266 3.41 -17.80 25.62
C SER A 266 4.68 -18.63 25.57
N ASN A 267 4.63 -19.90 26.00
CA ASN A 267 5.80 -20.78 26.00
C ASN A 267 6.34 -21.02 24.59
N ARG A 268 5.46 -21.36 23.64
CA ARG A 268 5.88 -21.58 22.24
C ARG A 268 6.48 -20.32 21.62
N HIS A 269 5.88 -19.17 21.88
CA HIS A 269 6.37 -17.88 21.37
C HIS A 269 7.72 -17.51 21.98
N GLN A 270 7.92 -17.70 23.29
CA GLN A 270 9.22 -17.48 23.94
C GLN A 270 10.30 -18.38 23.35
N MET A 271 10.03 -19.68 23.18
CA MET A 271 10.99 -20.59 22.54
C MET A 271 11.34 -20.17 21.11
N LYS A 272 10.34 -19.73 20.34
CA LYS A 272 10.55 -19.21 18.99
C LYS A 272 11.43 -17.96 19.00
N GLN A 273 11.16 -17.01 19.89
CA GLN A 273 11.97 -15.80 20.01
C GLN A 273 13.41 -16.11 20.40
N CYS A 274 13.64 -17.01 21.37
CA CYS A 274 14.99 -17.47 21.70
C CYS A 274 15.71 -18.02 20.47
N TRP A 275 15.05 -18.89 19.70
CA TRP A 275 15.64 -19.44 18.48
C TRP A 275 15.95 -18.37 17.42
N GLU A 276 15.05 -17.40 17.21
CA GLU A 276 15.28 -16.28 16.28
C GLU A 276 16.47 -15.42 16.72
N PHE A 277 16.59 -15.13 18.03
CA PHE A 277 17.67 -14.32 18.60
C PHE A 277 19.01 -15.06 18.70
N SER A 278 19.01 -16.40 18.80
CA SER A 278 20.23 -17.21 18.82
C SER A 278 20.80 -17.51 17.43
N SER A 279 20.10 -17.13 16.36
CA SER A 279 20.63 -17.32 15.00
C SER A 279 21.63 -16.23 14.62
N ASP A 280 22.74 -16.59 13.96
CA ASP A 280 23.78 -15.65 13.48
C ASP A 280 23.23 -14.52 12.60
N ARG A 281 22.00 -14.68 12.08
CA ARG A 281 21.26 -13.65 11.34
C ARG A 281 20.97 -12.40 12.15
N PHE A 282 21.04 -12.44 13.48
CA PHE A 282 20.85 -11.26 14.33
C PHE A 282 22.01 -10.26 14.20
N LEU A 283 23.22 -10.72 13.85
CA LEU A 283 24.39 -9.88 13.59
C LEU A 283 24.50 -9.42 12.13
N GLY A 284 23.48 -9.71 11.32
CA GLY A 284 23.31 -9.14 9.99
C GLY A 284 24.10 -9.87 8.91
N ASP A 285 23.45 -10.87 8.30
CA ASP A 285 23.70 -11.10 6.87
C ASP A 285 23.01 -9.95 6.11
N PHE A 286 23.70 -8.79 6.08
CA PHE A 286 23.22 -7.57 5.43
C PHE A 286 23.07 -7.76 3.92
N GLU A 287 23.77 -8.75 3.36
CA GLU A 287 23.71 -9.15 1.97
C GLU A 287 23.49 -10.66 1.84
N ASN A 288 22.48 -11.05 1.06
CA ASN A 288 22.14 -12.44 0.85
C ASN A 288 21.76 -12.68 -0.61
N ALA A 289 22.58 -13.44 -1.33
CA ALA A 289 22.19 -14.00 -2.61
C ALA A 289 21.04 -14.99 -2.38
N LEU A 290 19.84 -14.63 -2.82
CA LEU A 290 18.63 -15.46 -2.62
C LEU A 290 18.50 -16.57 -3.66
N SER A 291 19.32 -16.51 -4.72
CA SER A 291 19.37 -17.48 -5.81
C SER A 291 20.76 -18.07 -5.97
N LYS A 292 20.87 -19.22 -6.65
CA LYS A 292 22.16 -19.83 -7.01
C LYS A 292 23.01 -18.83 -7.79
N SER A 293 24.23 -18.58 -7.30
CA SER A 293 25.23 -17.78 -8.01
C SER A 293 25.75 -18.54 -9.23
N ILE A 294 25.78 -17.88 -10.38
CA ILE A 294 26.28 -18.41 -11.64
C ILE A 294 27.54 -17.63 -12.01
N SER A 295 28.65 -18.34 -12.18
CA SER A 295 29.88 -17.77 -12.70
C SER A 295 29.77 -17.53 -14.21
N MET A 296 30.06 -16.32 -14.67
CA MET A 296 30.03 -15.96 -16.09
C MET A 296 31.25 -15.12 -16.47
N PRO A 297 31.89 -15.36 -17.64
CA PRO A 297 32.95 -14.50 -18.13
C PRO A 297 32.44 -13.08 -18.41
N PHE A 298 33.22 -12.05 -18.08
CA PHE A 298 32.89 -10.65 -18.37
C PHE A 298 32.59 -10.41 -19.86
N SER A 299 33.31 -11.10 -20.74
CA SER A 299 33.15 -11.04 -22.19
C SER A 299 31.77 -11.51 -22.69
N SER A 300 31.00 -12.23 -21.86
CA SER A 300 29.64 -12.69 -22.19
C SER A 300 28.54 -11.64 -21.95
N LEU A 301 28.86 -10.52 -21.29
CA LEU A 301 27.93 -9.41 -21.12
C LEU A 301 27.73 -8.63 -22.44
N PRO A 302 26.62 -7.92 -22.64
CA PRO A 302 26.44 -7.01 -23.77
C PRO A 302 27.59 -6.00 -23.86
N ARG A 303 28.06 -5.68 -25.08
CA ARG A 303 29.22 -4.77 -25.28
C ARG A 303 29.02 -3.41 -24.62
N ASP A 304 27.83 -2.85 -24.71
CA ASP A 304 27.52 -1.54 -24.12
C ASP A 304 27.54 -1.59 -22.59
N LEU A 305 27.13 -2.73 -21.99
CA LEU A 305 27.23 -2.95 -20.55
C LEU A 305 28.70 -3.11 -20.12
N GLN A 306 29.50 -3.83 -20.90
CA GLN A 306 30.94 -3.95 -20.64
C GLN A 306 31.61 -2.57 -20.64
N ASN A 307 31.27 -1.72 -21.60
CA ASN A 307 31.79 -0.35 -21.66
C ASN A 307 31.33 0.48 -20.46
N SER A 308 30.05 0.39 -20.09
CA SER A 308 29.51 1.11 -18.93
C SER A 308 30.16 0.70 -17.61
N LEU A 309 30.49 -0.59 -17.44
CA LEU A 309 31.20 -1.10 -16.26
C LEU A 309 32.66 -0.61 -16.21
N LYS A 310 33.35 -0.56 -17.35
CA LYS A 310 34.74 -0.06 -17.43
C LYS A 310 34.86 1.45 -17.21
N LEU A 311 33.84 2.22 -17.59
CA LEU A 311 33.82 3.67 -17.44
C LEU A 311 33.30 4.13 -16.07
N ASN A 312 32.81 3.22 -15.23
CA ASN A 312 32.26 3.56 -13.93
C ASN A 312 33.38 3.81 -12.91
N GLN A 313 33.33 4.97 -12.26
CA GLN A 313 34.33 5.41 -11.27
C GLN A 313 34.52 4.41 -10.11
N SER A 314 33.46 3.70 -9.72
CA SER A 314 33.53 2.68 -8.65
C SER A 314 34.34 1.44 -9.03
N PHE A 315 34.68 1.27 -10.32
CA PHE A 315 35.40 0.09 -10.83
C PHE A 315 36.66 0.45 -11.62
N GLU A 316 37.22 1.65 -11.45
CA GLU A 316 38.43 2.10 -12.17
C GLU A 316 39.64 1.16 -11.94
N ASP A 317 39.81 0.67 -10.72
CA ASP A 317 40.91 -0.23 -10.35
C ASP A 317 40.67 -1.70 -10.75
N VAL A 318 39.49 -2.01 -11.29
CA VAL A 318 39.08 -3.39 -11.57
C VAL A 318 39.57 -3.83 -12.94
N GLN A 319 40.51 -4.78 -12.97
CA GLN A 319 40.91 -5.42 -14.23
C GLN A 319 39.86 -6.43 -14.68
N PHE A 320 39.10 -6.09 -15.73
CA PHE A 320 38.02 -6.93 -16.28
C PHE A 320 38.47 -7.97 -17.31
N GLN A 321 39.71 -7.90 -17.80
CA GLN A 321 40.22 -8.86 -18.79
C GLN A 321 40.21 -10.28 -18.21
N ASP A 322 39.61 -11.22 -18.94
CA ASP A 322 39.42 -12.63 -18.55
C ASP A 322 38.74 -12.86 -17.19
N LYS A 323 38.12 -11.82 -16.61
CA LYS A 323 37.49 -11.90 -15.31
C LYS A 323 36.21 -12.71 -15.37
N VAL A 324 36.03 -13.59 -14.40
CA VAL A 324 34.78 -14.30 -14.17
C VAL A 324 34.00 -13.56 -13.09
N LEU A 325 32.80 -13.10 -13.44
CA LEU A 325 31.88 -12.43 -12.55
C LEU A 325 30.87 -13.43 -11.98
N GLN A 326 30.36 -13.13 -10.79
CA GLN A 326 29.20 -13.83 -10.27
C GLN A 326 27.93 -13.08 -10.66
N ARG A 327 26.93 -13.84 -11.15
CA ARG A 327 25.60 -13.33 -11.46
C ARG A 327 24.57 -14.06 -10.63
N VAL A 328 23.61 -13.30 -10.11
CA VAL A 328 22.43 -13.83 -9.41
C VAL A 328 21.17 -13.34 -10.09
N SER A 329 20.06 -14.07 -9.89
CA SER A 329 18.74 -13.60 -10.33
C SER A 329 18.00 -12.82 -9.25
N SER A 330 18.43 -12.94 -7.99
CA SER A 330 17.89 -12.17 -6.87
C SER A 330 18.90 -11.99 -5.73
N LEU A 331 18.83 -10.84 -5.09
CA LEU A 331 19.70 -10.38 -4.01
C LEU A 331 18.84 -9.71 -2.93
N SER A 332 19.22 -9.87 -1.67
CA SER A 332 18.67 -9.09 -0.57
C SER A 332 19.78 -8.25 0.05
N VAL A 333 19.62 -6.93 0.09
CA VAL A 333 20.55 -6.02 0.77
C VAL A 333 19.77 -5.16 1.76
N ASN A 334 20.18 -5.10 3.03
CA ASN A 334 19.55 -4.30 4.08
C ASN A 334 18.01 -4.49 4.18
N GLY A 335 17.54 -5.72 3.94
CA GLY A 335 16.12 -6.07 3.96
C GLY A 335 15.34 -5.72 2.69
N VAL A 336 15.94 -4.99 1.74
CA VAL A 336 15.39 -4.74 0.39
C VAL A 336 15.73 -5.92 -0.50
N LYS A 337 14.75 -6.35 -1.32
CA LYS A 337 14.93 -7.47 -2.25
C LYS A 337 14.95 -6.93 -3.67
N TYR A 338 15.97 -7.32 -4.41
CA TYR A 338 16.17 -7.02 -5.82
C TYR A 338 16.13 -8.32 -6.59
N ALA A 339 15.41 -8.35 -7.70
CA ALA A 339 15.39 -9.46 -8.63
C ALA A 339 15.32 -8.95 -10.07
N LEU A 340 15.76 -9.78 -11.02
CA LEU A 340 15.71 -9.43 -12.44
C LEU A 340 14.30 -9.03 -12.88
N GLU A 341 14.20 -8.00 -13.71
CA GLU A 341 12.98 -7.33 -14.16
C GLU A 341 12.25 -6.50 -13.09
N ASP A 342 12.76 -6.39 -11.86
CA ASP A 342 12.20 -5.40 -10.91
C ASP A 342 12.44 -3.99 -11.43
N VAL A 343 11.48 -3.12 -11.14
CA VAL A 343 11.57 -1.70 -11.42
C VAL A 343 11.63 -0.93 -10.12
N PHE A 344 12.57 0.02 -10.00
CA PHE A 344 12.73 0.90 -8.84
C PHE A 344 12.72 2.35 -9.28
N VAL A 345 12.21 3.24 -8.43
CA VAL A 345 12.35 4.70 -8.63
C VAL A 345 13.77 5.10 -8.24
N VAL A 346 14.51 5.70 -9.16
CA VAL A 346 15.94 6.04 -8.97
C VAL A 346 16.23 7.54 -8.97
N GLY A 347 15.22 8.36 -9.23
CA GLY A 347 15.33 9.81 -9.22
C GLY A 347 14.07 10.45 -9.77
N HIS A 348 14.13 11.76 -10.03
CA HIS A 348 13.06 12.51 -10.66
C HIS A 348 13.59 13.36 -11.81
N VAL A 349 12.80 13.50 -12.88
CA VAL A 349 13.04 14.48 -13.94
C VAL A 349 12.36 15.79 -13.54
N HIS A 350 13.13 16.88 -13.54
CA HIS A 350 12.65 18.26 -13.33
C HIS A 350 12.15 18.61 -11.91
N THR A 351 11.81 19.89 -11.73
CA THR A 351 11.22 20.46 -10.50
C THR A 351 9.84 19.90 -10.16
N GLU A 352 9.17 19.26 -11.11
CA GLU A 352 7.81 18.70 -10.98
C GLU A 352 7.79 17.29 -10.36
N ALA A 353 8.95 16.75 -9.94
CA ALA A 353 9.06 15.46 -9.27
C ALA A 353 8.48 14.28 -10.09
N ILE A 354 8.72 14.25 -11.40
CA ILE A 354 8.30 13.12 -12.25
C ILE A 354 9.30 11.95 -12.07
N PRO A 355 8.88 10.75 -11.66
CA PRO A 355 9.79 9.66 -11.31
C PRO A 355 10.54 9.07 -12.51
N LEU A 356 11.83 8.83 -12.34
CA LEU A 356 12.67 8.02 -13.21
C LEU A 356 12.75 6.60 -12.68
N PHE A 357 12.67 5.61 -13.57
CA PHE A 357 12.63 4.21 -13.16
C PHE A 357 13.81 3.42 -13.71
N LEU A 358 14.41 2.55 -12.90
CA LEU A 358 15.42 1.61 -13.35
C LEU A 358 14.84 0.19 -13.38
N LYS A 359 14.87 -0.44 -14.56
CA LYS A 359 14.51 -1.86 -14.73
C LYS A 359 15.75 -2.74 -14.69
N ILE A 360 15.87 -3.58 -13.66
CA ILE A 360 17.04 -4.44 -13.43
C ILE A 360 17.10 -5.54 -14.50
N LYS A 361 18.26 -5.69 -15.17
CA LYS A 361 18.52 -6.77 -16.15
C LYS A 361 19.65 -7.70 -15.72
N TYR A 362 20.60 -7.21 -14.94
CA TYR A 362 21.65 -8.01 -14.32
C TYR A 362 21.87 -7.59 -12.87
N ILE A 363 22.21 -8.57 -12.04
CA ILE A 363 22.72 -8.35 -10.68
C ILE A 363 24.06 -9.08 -10.64
N LEU A 364 25.14 -8.32 -10.50
CA LEU A 364 26.52 -8.82 -10.61
C LEU A 364 27.26 -8.58 -9.30
N ASN A 365 28.08 -9.53 -8.88
CA ASN A 365 29.09 -9.30 -7.86
C ASN A 365 30.45 -9.11 -8.53
N ILE A 366 31.11 -7.99 -8.22
CA ILE A 366 32.41 -7.59 -8.73
C ILE A 366 33.31 -7.36 -7.51
N GLU A 367 34.30 -8.23 -7.31
CA GLU A 367 35.30 -8.11 -6.22
C GLU A 367 34.71 -7.81 -4.84
N THR A 368 33.57 -8.43 -4.50
CA THR A 368 32.75 -8.26 -3.28
C THR A 368 31.60 -7.26 -3.38
N PHE A 369 31.58 -6.32 -4.33
CA PHE A 369 30.49 -5.36 -4.47
C PHE A 369 29.36 -5.87 -5.35
N TRP A 370 28.12 -5.77 -4.88
CA TRP A 370 26.94 -5.98 -5.71
C TRP A 370 26.58 -4.73 -6.50
N VAL A 371 26.34 -4.91 -7.79
CA VAL A 371 25.84 -3.85 -8.67
C VAL A 371 24.59 -4.30 -9.40
N LEU A 372 23.61 -3.41 -9.47
CA LEU A 372 22.39 -3.56 -10.25
C LEU A 372 22.63 -2.91 -11.61
N CYS A 373 22.67 -3.70 -12.67
CA CYS A 373 22.73 -3.18 -14.03
C CYS A 373 21.33 -3.21 -14.64
N GLY A 374 20.81 -2.03 -14.98
CA GLY A 374 19.46 -1.89 -15.51
C GLY A 374 19.38 -0.95 -16.71
N LYS A 375 18.17 -0.90 -17.28
CA LYS A 375 17.77 0.07 -18.30
C LYS A 375 16.89 1.12 -17.66
N LEU A 376 17.11 2.39 -18.00
CA LEU A 376 16.22 3.47 -17.57
C LEU A 376 14.89 3.33 -18.31
N LEU A 377 13.79 3.49 -17.59
CA LEU A 377 12.48 3.70 -18.18
C LEU A 377 12.16 5.18 -17.96
N LEU A 378 12.11 5.90 -19.07
CA LEU A 378 11.83 7.33 -19.11
C LEU A 378 10.32 7.53 -19.20
N PRO A 379 9.70 8.29 -18.28
CA PRO A 379 8.29 8.64 -18.37
C PRO A 379 8.05 9.53 -19.60
N TRP A 380 7.23 9.06 -20.53
CA TRP A 380 6.78 9.83 -21.69
C TRP A 380 5.58 10.70 -21.33
N SER A 381 4.62 10.13 -20.61
CA SER A 381 3.41 10.83 -20.15
C SER A 381 2.80 10.12 -18.96
N TYR A 382 2.10 10.87 -18.11
CA TYR A 382 1.20 10.27 -17.11
C TYR A 382 -0.18 10.05 -17.72
N ASP A 383 -0.64 8.80 -17.77
CA ASP A 383 -1.97 8.45 -18.24
C ASP A 383 -2.92 8.40 -17.05
N ASN A 384 -3.73 9.46 -16.92
CA ASN A 384 -4.67 9.60 -15.82
C ASN A 384 -5.72 8.49 -15.83
N HIS A 385 -6.10 7.97 -17.00
CA HIS A 385 -7.16 6.96 -17.13
C HIS A 385 -6.71 5.60 -16.58
N PHE A 386 -5.41 5.30 -16.73
CA PHE A 386 -4.76 4.12 -16.16
C PHE A 386 -4.12 4.38 -14.79
N HIS A 387 -4.05 5.64 -14.33
CA HIS A 387 -3.35 6.06 -13.12
C HIS A 387 -1.90 5.49 -13.10
N ALA A 388 -1.19 5.66 -14.21
CA ALA A 388 0.11 5.06 -14.44
C ALA A 388 0.98 5.88 -15.41
N TYR A 389 2.29 5.73 -15.31
CA TYR A 389 3.23 6.35 -16.24
C TYR A 389 3.40 5.48 -17.47
N HIS A 390 3.13 6.03 -18.65
CA HIS A 390 3.57 5.46 -19.91
C HIS A 390 5.07 5.74 -20.05
N VAL A 391 5.87 4.69 -20.22
CA VAL A 391 7.33 4.78 -20.19
C VAL A 391 7.96 4.20 -21.46
N THR A 392 9.09 4.77 -21.86
CA THR A 392 9.95 4.25 -22.93
C THR A 392 11.26 3.72 -22.36
N VAL A 393 11.76 2.62 -22.92
CA VAL A 393 13.04 2.03 -22.49
C VAL A 393 14.18 2.80 -23.14
N ASP A 394 15.09 3.33 -22.33
CA ASP A 394 16.33 3.93 -22.81
C ASP A 394 17.34 2.85 -23.21
N ASN A 395 18.17 3.15 -24.20
CA ASN A 395 19.18 2.25 -24.72
C ASN A 395 20.43 2.20 -23.85
N ASP A 396 20.67 3.19 -23.00
CA ASP A 396 21.85 3.24 -22.15
C ASP A 396 21.75 2.29 -20.94
N TRP A 397 22.92 1.86 -20.45
CA TRP A 397 23.02 1.02 -19.25
C TRP A 397 23.32 1.89 -18.04
N ILE A 398 22.50 1.73 -17.01
CA ILE A 398 22.71 2.40 -15.72
C ILE A 398 23.15 1.37 -14.69
N LEU A 399 24.15 1.76 -13.91
CA LEU A 399 24.72 0.99 -12.81
C LEU A 399 24.30 1.66 -11.51
N LEU A 400 23.64 0.90 -10.64
CA LEU A 400 23.18 1.36 -9.35
C LEU A 400 23.66 0.40 -8.26
N SER A 401 24.24 0.94 -7.19
CA SER A 401 24.52 0.16 -5.99
C SER A 401 23.21 -0.06 -5.22
N PRO A 402 22.93 -1.27 -4.71
CA PRO A 402 21.76 -1.52 -3.87
C PRO A 402 21.66 -0.52 -2.70
N GLY A 403 20.50 0.10 -2.51
CA GLY A 403 20.23 1.10 -1.48
C GLY A 403 20.40 2.55 -1.94
N ASN A 404 20.86 2.77 -3.18
CA ASN A 404 20.92 4.11 -3.78
C ASN A 404 19.64 4.49 -4.54
N GLU A 405 18.68 3.57 -4.68
CA GLU A 405 17.35 3.88 -5.19
C GLU A 405 16.60 4.85 -4.27
N LEU A 406 15.69 5.64 -4.84
CA LEU A 406 14.96 6.67 -4.11
C LEU A 406 13.82 6.09 -3.26
N ASP A 407 13.21 4.99 -3.73
CA ASP A 407 12.25 4.20 -2.97
C ASP A 407 12.55 2.71 -3.08
N HIS A 408 12.41 2.00 -1.95
CA HIS A 408 12.79 0.58 -1.81
C HIS A 408 11.70 -0.40 -2.25
N GLN A 409 10.55 0.07 -2.74
CA GLN A 409 9.46 -0.79 -3.19
C GLN A 409 9.66 -1.20 -4.64
N ALA A 410 9.97 -2.47 -4.84
CA ALA A 410 9.99 -3.06 -6.18
C ALA A 410 8.61 -2.95 -6.85
N LEU A 411 8.62 -2.46 -8.09
CA LEU A 411 7.49 -2.29 -8.99
C LEU A 411 7.56 -3.31 -10.13
N ASP A 412 6.43 -3.48 -10.81
CA ASP A 412 6.30 -4.31 -12.00
C ASP A 412 5.90 -3.43 -13.19
N THR A 413 6.12 -3.94 -14.41
CA THR A 413 5.70 -3.27 -15.65
C THR A 413 4.50 -3.96 -16.27
N TYR A 414 3.60 -3.19 -16.88
CA TYR A 414 2.38 -3.67 -17.52
C TYR A 414 2.35 -3.23 -18.98
N PHE A 415 1.84 -4.09 -19.87
CA PHE A 415 1.67 -3.76 -21.29
C PHE A 415 0.18 -3.61 -21.60
N VAL A 416 -0.18 -2.52 -22.30
CA VAL A 416 -1.53 -2.27 -22.82
C VAL A 416 -1.36 -1.69 -24.23
N ASP A 417 -1.95 -2.32 -25.25
CA ASP A 417 -1.86 -1.90 -26.66
C ASP A 417 -0.44 -1.51 -27.12
N ASP A 418 0.53 -2.41 -26.88
CA ASP A 418 1.96 -2.24 -27.17
C ASP A 418 2.68 -1.09 -26.41
N ARG A 419 2.00 -0.44 -25.47
CA ARG A 419 2.57 0.59 -24.60
C ARG A 419 2.98 0.00 -23.26
N LEU A 420 4.14 0.43 -22.77
CA LEU A 420 4.69 -0.02 -21.50
C LEU A 420 4.32 0.95 -20.39
N TYR A 421 3.74 0.45 -19.31
CA TYR A 421 3.32 1.24 -18.16
C TYR A 421 4.05 0.80 -16.89
N VAL A 422 4.29 1.78 -16.02
CA VAL A 422 4.69 1.59 -14.63
C VAL A 422 3.68 2.32 -13.75
N SER A 423 3.07 1.58 -12.83
CA SER A 423 2.18 2.15 -11.82
C SER A 423 2.89 2.15 -10.47
N LEU A 424 2.90 3.31 -9.82
CA LEU A 424 3.43 3.45 -8.47
C LEU A 424 2.52 2.74 -7.47
N ARG A 425 3.05 2.42 -6.28
CA ARG A 425 2.23 1.94 -5.17
C ARG A 425 1.72 3.07 -4.26
N TYR A 426 2.40 4.21 -4.34
CA TYR A 426 2.19 5.42 -3.57
C TYR A 426 3.05 6.56 -4.13
N SER A 427 2.80 7.79 -3.71
CA SER A 427 3.63 8.96 -4.05
C SER A 427 5.05 8.81 -3.47
N VAL A 428 6.06 9.07 -4.30
CA VAL A 428 7.48 8.82 -4.01
C VAL A 428 8.30 10.10 -4.00
#